data_AF-A0A0C5VVY6-F1
#
_entry.id   AF-A0A0C5VVY6-F1
#
_cell.length_a   1.000
_cell.length_b   1.000
_cell.length_c   1.000
_cell.angle_alpha   90.00
_cell.angle_beta   90.00
_cell.angle_gamma   90.00
#
_symmetry.space_group_name_H-M   'P 1'
#
loop_
_entity.id
_entity.type
_entity.pdbx_description
1 polymer ?
#
loop_
_entity_poly.entity_id
_entity_poly.type
_entity_poly.pdbx_seq_one_letter_code
_entity_poly.pdbx_strand_id
1 'polypeptide(L)'
;MNIPGHFYVADLTKPAIDFLETYDVIVDGNCLHCIIGDDRRTFLNLVFQSLLKNGVFFVSSLCSKDDHNAQIIKDGFAYRHISSVNNLISELEGIGFHILKTNIYEREKYNHITVHVKK
;
A
#
# COMPACT_ATOMS: atom_id res chain seq x y z
N MET A 1 19.39 -21.79 -0.77
CA MET A 1 18.51 -21.76 -1.96
C MET A 1 18.71 -20.40 -2.61
N ASN A 2 19.19 -20.34 -3.86
CA ASN A 2 19.38 -19.07 -4.55
C ASN A 2 18.12 -18.83 -5.39
N ILE A 3 17.30 -17.85 -5.00
CA ILE A 3 16.09 -17.49 -5.76
C ILE A 3 16.52 -16.37 -6.71
N PRO A 4 16.50 -16.57 -8.04
CA PRO A 4 16.81 -15.52 -8.99
C PRO A 4 15.81 -14.38 -8.85
N GLY A 5 16.29 -13.14 -8.88
CA GLY A 5 15.47 -11.94 -8.74
C GLY A 5 15.76 -10.95 -9.86
N HIS A 6 14.72 -10.28 -10.33
CA HIS A 6 14.80 -9.18 -11.29
C HIS A 6 14.45 -7.88 -10.60
N PHE A 7 15.22 -6.82 -10.88
CA PHE A 7 15.03 -5.51 -10.28
C PHE A 7 14.73 -4.50 -11.37
N TYR A 8 13.74 -3.65 -11.11
CA TYR A 8 13.29 -2.61 -12.02
C TYR A 8 13.22 -1.28 -11.27
N VAL A 9 13.57 -0.19 -11.95
CA VAL A 9 13.42 1.17 -11.44
C VAL A 9 12.24 1.80 -12.16
N ALA A 10 11.19 2.15 -11.41
CA ALA A 10 9.99 2.76 -11.94
C ALA A 10 9.33 3.64 -10.88
N ASP A 11 8.52 4.60 -11.34
CA ASP A 11 7.71 5.48 -10.49
C ASP A 11 6.27 4.96 -10.44
N LEU A 12 5.95 4.19 -9.40
CA LEU A 12 4.70 3.46 -9.26
C LEU A 12 3.46 4.36 -9.07
N THR A 13 3.63 5.69 -9.04
CA THR A 13 2.52 6.65 -9.03
C THR A 13 2.12 7.11 -10.43
N LYS A 14 2.81 6.64 -11.48
CA LYS A 14 2.47 6.98 -12.87
C LYS A 14 1.57 5.92 -13.51
N PRO A 15 0.54 6.34 -14.27
CA PRO A 15 -0.44 5.42 -14.88
C PRO A 15 0.12 4.60 -16.06
N ALA A 16 1.29 4.94 -16.60
CA ALA A 16 1.84 4.35 -17.82
C ALA A 16 2.90 3.25 -17.58
N ILE A 17 2.84 2.58 -16.42
CA ILE A 17 3.70 1.42 -16.18
C ILE A 17 2.99 0.18 -16.68
N ASP A 18 3.43 -0.30 -17.84
CA ASP A 18 2.99 -1.58 -18.38
C ASP A 18 3.86 -2.70 -17.79
N PHE A 19 3.41 -3.26 -16.67
CA PHE A 19 3.88 -4.57 -16.28
C PHE A 19 3.22 -5.58 -17.23
N LEU A 20 3.98 -6.06 -18.22
CA LEU A 20 3.53 -7.11 -19.16
C LEU A 20 3.11 -8.41 -18.44
N GLU A 21 3.38 -8.50 -17.14
CA GLU A 21 3.15 -9.67 -16.30
C GLU A 21 2.12 -9.36 -15.21
N THR A 22 1.34 -10.38 -14.87
CA THR A 22 0.45 -10.38 -13.70
C THR A 22 1.00 -11.32 -12.64
N TYR A 23 0.77 -10.98 -11.37
CA TYR A 23 1.35 -11.68 -10.23
C TYR A 23 0.27 -12.36 -9.38
N ASP A 24 0.61 -13.50 -8.79
CA ASP A 24 -0.23 -14.16 -7.77
C ASP A 24 -0.21 -13.38 -6.44
N VAL A 25 0.95 -12.79 -6.11
CA VAL A 25 1.17 -12.08 -4.87
C VAL A 25 1.96 -10.80 -5.14
N ILE A 26 1.50 -9.68 -4.59
CA ILE A 26 2.24 -8.42 -4.48
C ILE A 26 2.44 -8.10 -3.00
N VAL A 27 3.62 -7.59 -2.64
CA VAL A 27 3.99 -7.27 -1.27
C VAL A 27 4.47 -5.83 -1.20
N ASP A 28 3.73 -4.99 -0.48
CA ASP A 28 4.22 -3.71 0.02
C ASP A 28 4.80 -3.93 1.42
N GLY A 29 6.13 -3.89 1.50
CA GLY A 29 6.90 -4.14 2.70
C GLY A 29 7.16 -2.92 3.59
N ASN A 30 6.26 -1.92 3.63
CA ASN A 30 6.40 -0.62 4.33
C ASN A 30 6.82 0.55 3.42
N CYS A 31 6.17 0.67 2.26
CA CYS A 31 6.36 1.71 1.25
C CYS A 31 5.11 2.59 1.06
N LEU A 32 3.89 2.06 1.21
CA LEU A 32 2.64 2.80 0.95
C LEU A 32 2.54 4.11 1.72
N HIS A 33 3.10 4.19 2.93
CA HIS A 33 3.10 5.41 3.72
C HIS A 33 3.93 6.55 3.09
N CYS A 34 4.78 6.28 2.11
CA CYS A 34 5.54 7.31 1.37
C CYS A 34 4.70 7.95 0.25
N ILE A 35 3.61 7.31 -0.17
CA ILE A 35 2.75 7.81 -1.25
C ILE A 35 1.65 8.68 -0.65
N ILE A 36 1.47 9.88 -1.21
CA ILE A 36 0.62 10.94 -0.66
C ILE A 36 -0.44 11.39 -1.66
N GLY A 37 -1.56 11.93 -1.18
CA GLY A 37 -2.60 12.51 -2.03
C GLY A 37 -3.17 11.52 -3.06
N ASP A 38 -3.50 12.02 -4.25
CA ASP A 38 -4.15 11.25 -5.31
C ASP A 38 -3.25 10.14 -5.91
N ASP A 39 -1.93 10.27 -5.77
CA ASP A 39 -0.97 9.26 -6.22
C ASP A 39 -1.18 7.90 -5.54
N ARG A 40 -1.76 7.90 -4.34
CA ARG A 40 -2.13 6.67 -3.61
C ARG A 40 -3.12 5.85 -4.41
N ARG A 41 -4.14 6.50 -4.99
CA ARG A 41 -5.15 5.84 -5.81
C ARG A 41 -4.54 5.30 -7.10
N THR A 42 -3.64 6.05 -7.72
CA THR A 42 -2.93 5.60 -8.93
C THR A 42 -2.09 4.35 -8.65
N PHE A 43 -1.31 4.38 -7.56
CA PHE A 43 -0.53 3.23 -7.10
C PHE A 43 -1.39 2.01 -6.81
N LEU A 44 -2.45 2.15 -6.01
CA LEU A 44 -3.31 1.02 -5.65
C LEU A 44 -4.04 0.43 -6.86
N ASN A 45 -4.45 1.27 -7.83
CA ASN A 45 -5.01 0.79 -9.10
C ASN A 45 -3.98 -0.01 -9.88
N LEU A 46 -2.73 0.46 -9.97
CA LEU A 46 -1.65 -0.26 -10.65
C LEU A 46 -1.45 -1.65 -10.00
N VAL A 47 -1.33 -1.71 -8.68
CA VAL A 47 -1.24 -2.97 -7.93
C VAL A 47 -2.43 -3.89 -8.22
N PHE A 48 -3.65 -3.35 -8.19
CA PHE A 48 -4.85 -4.12 -8.49
C PHE A 48 -4.81 -4.67 -9.92
N GLN A 49 -4.46 -3.88 -10.93
CA GLN A 49 -4.40 -4.36 -12.31
C GLN A 49 -3.30 -5.41 -12.51
N SER A 50 -2.15 -5.26 -11.85
CA SER A 50 -1.03 -6.21 -11.92
C SER A 50 -1.27 -7.53 -11.19
N LEU A 51 -2.38 -7.69 -10.45
CA LEU A 51 -2.73 -8.98 -9.84
C LEU A 51 -3.56 -9.85 -10.77
N LEU A 52 -3.29 -11.15 -10.74
CA LEU A 52 -4.20 -12.17 -11.25
C LEU A 52 -5.55 -12.13 -10.50
N LYS A 53 -6.59 -12.69 -11.13
CA LYS A 53 -7.87 -12.91 -10.44
C LYS A 53 -7.62 -13.78 -9.20
N ASN A 54 -8.15 -13.38 -8.04
CA ASN A 54 -7.88 -13.99 -6.73
C ASN A 54 -6.45 -13.79 -6.18
N GLY A 55 -5.61 -12.99 -6.85
CA GLY A 55 -4.28 -12.64 -6.36
C GLY A 55 -4.35 -11.84 -5.05
N VAL A 56 -3.28 -11.93 -4.27
CA VAL A 56 -3.20 -11.34 -2.92
C VAL A 56 -2.26 -10.15 -2.91
N PHE A 57 -2.70 -9.06 -2.30
CA PHE A 57 -1.85 -7.92 -1.96
C PHE A 57 -1.63 -7.89 -0.44
N PHE A 58 -0.38 -7.96 -0.03
CA PHE A 58 0.04 -7.74 1.34
C PHE A 58 0.49 -6.29 1.51
N VAL A 59 -0.10 -5.57 2.45
CA VAL A 59 0.30 -4.22 2.84
C VAL A 59 0.89 -4.27 4.24
N SER A 60 2.07 -3.71 4.41
CA SER A 60 2.66 -3.35 5.70
C SER A 60 2.86 -1.83 5.68
N SER A 61 2.37 -1.10 6.68
CA SER A 61 2.45 0.36 6.68
C SER A 61 2.42 0.95 8.09
N LEU A 62 2.83 2.21 8.20
CA LEU A 62 2.48 3.03 9.37
C LEU A 62 0.97 3.29 9.38
N CYS A 63 0.42 3.36 10.58
CA CYS A 63 -1.00 3.55 10.86
C CYS A 63 -1.19 4.58 11.97
N SER A 64 -2.21 5.42 11.82
CA SER A 64 -2.60 6.36 12.86
C SER A 64 -3.11 5.60 14.09
N LYS A 65 -2.93 6.19 15.27
CA LYS A 65 -3.53 5.70 16.52
C LYS A 65 -5.00 6.08 16.64
N ASP A 66 -5.39 7.14 15.94
CA ASP A 66 -6.71 7.73 16.00
C ASP A 66 -7.45 7.46 14.68
N ASP A 67 -8.73 7.81 14.62
CA ASP A 67 -9.55 7.63 13.41
C ASP A 67 -9.22 8.61 12.27
N HIS A 68 -8.25 9.52 12.48
CA HIS A 68 -7.85 10.52 11.50
C HIS A 68 -6.52 10.19 10.85
N ASN A 69 -6.39 10.55 9.57
CA ASN A 69 -5.12 10.51 8.87
C ASN A 69 -4.17 11.57 9.45
N ALA A 70 -2.88 11.26 9.46
CA ALA A 70 -1.83 12.21 9.77
C ALA A 70 -0.83 12.32 8.62
N GLN A 71 -0.06 13.39 8.62
CA GLN A 71 1.07 13.56 7.71
C GLN A 71 2.34 13.83 8.50
N ILE A 72 3.45 13.23 8.05
CA ILE A 72 4.78 13.62 8.49
C ILE A 72 5.31 14.62 7.47
N ILE A 73 5.62 15.82 7.93
CA ILE A 73 6.24 16.88 7.14
C ILE A 73 7.75 16.80 7.32
N LYS A 74 8.49 16.89 6.21
CA LYS A 74 9.95 16.98 6.19
C LYS A 74 10.35 18.11 5.26
N ASP A 75 11.19 19.03 5.75
CA ASP A 75 11.70 20.17 4.97
C ASP A 75 10.58 21.04 4.34
N GLY A 76 9.43 21.14 5.02
CA GLY A 76 8.26 21.90 4.53
C GLY A 76 7.34 21.14 3.57
N PHE A 77 7.69 19.91 3.20
CA PHE A 77 6.92 19.09 2.26
C PHE A 77 6.28 17.88 2.95
N ALA A 78 5.11 17.47 2.48
CA ALA A 78 4.50 16.21 2.89
C ALA A 78 5.43 15.05 2.47
N TYR A 79 5.86 14.26 3.47
CA TYR A 79 6.83 13.18 3.27
C TYR A 79 6.21 11.81 3.49
N ARG A 80 5.30 11.68 4.47
CA ARG A 80 4.58 10.42 4.70
C ARG A 80 3.11 10.66 4.98
N HIS A 81 2.28 9.83 4.39
CA HIS A 81 0.87 9.70 4.71
C HIS A 81 0.68 8.57 5.71
N ILE A 82 0.02 8.87 6.82
CA ILE A 82 -0.27 7.92 7.90
C ILE A 82 -1.78 7.75 7.95
N SER A 83 -2.31 6.76 7.24
CA SER A 83 -3.74 6.48 7.23
C SER A 83 -4.23 6.01 8.60
N SER A 84 -5.46 6.37 8.98
CA SER A 84 -6.18 5.60 10.00
C SER A 84 -6.53 4.20 9.46
N VAL A 85 -6.85 3.27 10.36
CA VAL A 85 -7.24 1.90 9.99
C VAL A 85 -8.43 1.93 9.03
N ASN A 86 -9.47 2.70 9.37
CA ASN A 86 -10.69 2.80 8.59
C ASN A 86 -10.45 3.43 7.21
N ASN A 87 -9.61 4.46 7.13
CA ASN A 87 -9.29 5.09 5.84
C ASN A 87 -8.44 4.18 4.96
N LEU A 88 -7.45 3.47 5.50
CA LEU A 88 -6.67 2.50 4.72
C LEU A 88 -7.56 1.38 4.16
N ILE A 89 -8.47 0.84 4.99
CA ILE A 89 -9.44 -0.17 4.55
C ILE A 89 -10.33 0.40 3.44
N SER A 90 -10.87 1.61 3.63
CA SER A 90 -11.73 2.27 2.64
C SER A 90 -10.99 2.54 1.33
N GLU A 91 -9.72 2.93 1.38
CA GLU A 91 -8.88 3.11 0.19
C GLU A 91 -8.70 1.80 -0.59
N LEU A 92 -8.44 0.69 0.11
CA LEU A 92 -8.25 -0.62 -0.51
C LEU A 92 -9.58 -1.14 -1.11
N GLU A 93 -10.67 -1.08 -0.36
CA GLU A 93 -11.99 -1.51 -0.81
C GLU A 93 -12.51 -0.63 -1.96
N GLY A 94 -12.23 0.67 -1.93
CA GLY A 94 -12.62 1.62 -2.99
C GLY A 94 -11.96 1.35 -4.35
N ILE A 95 -10.85 0.59 -4.38
CA ILE A 95 -10.21 0.10 -5.62
C ILE A 95 -10.86 -1.20 -6.10
N GLY A 96 -11.50 -1.94 -5.20
CA GLY A 96 -12.13 -3.24 -5.47
C GLY A 96 -11.49 -4.41 -4.74
N PHE A 97 -10.55 -4.18 -3.82
CA PHE A 97 -9.99 -5.25 -3.00
C PHE A 97 -10.97 -5.74 -1.93
N HIS A 98 -10.90 -7.01 -1.60
CA HIS A 98 -11.58 -7.62 -0.46
C HIS A 98 -10.60 -7.82 0.70
N ILE A 99 -10.93 -7.29 1.89
CA ILE A 99 -10.12 -7.47 3.08
C ILE A 99 -10.19 -8.91 3.57
N LEU A 100 -9.04 -9.58 3.69
CA LEU A 100 -8.94 -10.92 4.26
C LEU A 100 -8.56 -10.88 5.74
N LYS A 101 -7.60 -10.03 6.09
CA LYS A 101 -7.07 -9.94 7.45
C LYS A 101 -6.45 -8.58 7.69
N THR A 102 -6.66 -8.04 8.89
CA THR A 102 -6.00 -6.83 9.38
C THR A 102 -5.37 -7.11 10.73
N ASN A 103 -4.12 -6.71 10.94
CA ASN A 103 -3.46 -6.73 12.25
C ASN A 103 -2.88 -5.35 12.55
N ILE A 104 -3.06 -4.90 13.78
CA ILE A 104 -2.51 -3.63 14.28
C ILE A 104 -1.49 -3.97 15.36
N TYR A 105 -0.33 -3.33 15.28
CA TYR A 105 0.74 -3.44 16.24
C TYR A 105 0.97 -2.08 16.87
N GLU A 106 0.69 -1.98 18.17
CA GLU A 106 0.87 -0.74 18.91
C GLU A 106 2.36 -0.38 19.01
N ARG A 107 2.66 0.91 18.83
CA ARG A 107 4.00 1.47 19.06
C ARG A 107 3.89 2.85 19.70
N GLU A 108 5.01 3.45 20.05
CA GLU A 108 5.04 4.72 20.78
C GLU A 108 4.37 5.87 20.01
N LYS A 109 4.79 6.13 18.77
CA LYS A 109 4.34 7.30 17.99
C LYS A 109 3.17 7.01 17.04
N TYR A 110 3.36 6.05 16.14
CA TYR A 110 2.34 5.59 15.19
C TYR A 110 2.26 4.09 15.27
N ASN A 111 1.05 3.53 15.20
CA ASN A 111 0.90 2.08 15.10
C ASN A 111 1.51 1.58 13.78
N HIS A 112 1.74 0.29 13.73
CA HIS A 112 2.03 -0.41 12.48
C HIS A 112 0.82 -1.26 12.12
N ILE A 113 0.48 -1.32 10.83
CA ILE A 113 -0.62 -2.14 10.34
C ILE A 113 -0.11 -3.11 9.29
N THR A 114 -0.65 -4.33 9.33
CA THR A 114 -0.59 -5.25 8.19
C THR A 114 -2.00 -5.54 7.71
N VAL A 115 -2.20 -5.50 6.40
CA VAL A 115 -3.47 -5.83 5.75
C VAL A 115 -3.20 -6.85 4.65
N HIS A 116 -3.93 -7.96 4.67
CA HIS A 116 -3.97 -8.90 3.56
C HIS A 116 -5.27 -8.65 2.81
N VAL A 117 -5.17 -8.39 1.52
CA VAL A 117 -6.34 -8.17 0.67
C VAL A 117 -6.28 -9.03 -0.58
N LYS A 118 -7.44 -9.29 -1.16
CA LYS A 118 -7.61 -10.14 -2.34
C LYS A 118 -8.28 -9.36 -3.46
N LYS A 119 -7.82 -9.56 -4.70
CA LYS A 119 -8.50 -9.12 -5.92
C LYS A 119 -9.66 -10.03 -6.31
#